data_AF-A0A7W1I190-F1
#
_entry.id   AF-A0A7W1I190-F1
#
_cell.length_a   1.000
_cell.length_b   1.000
_cell.length_c   1.000
_cell.angle_alpha   90.00
_cell.angle_beta   90.00
_cell.angle_gamma   90.00
#
_symmetry.space_group_name_H-M   'P 1'
#
loop_
_entity.id
_entity.type
_entity.pdbx_description
1 polymer ?
#
loop_
_entity_poly.entity_id
_entity_poly.type
_entity_poly.pdbx_seq_one_letter_code
_entity_poly.pdbx_strand_id
1 'polypeptide(L)'
;MVAAIDAASGADPEDFAGDLESDVVTVVDGVSTIFGDVARVTFVLALKDPGPSASPLTPTPANAITVDRYRVRFIRSDGRNRAGVDVPYGFDGAFTATVFDQTQASFTLVRAQAKAEAPLAALATSLIVVSTIAEITFYGHDQTGREVITRGRVGVHFANWGDPE
;
A
#
# COMPACT_ATOMS: atom_id res chain seq x y z
N MET A 1 -11.56 9.86 -1.61
CA MET A 1 -10.60 9.82 -0.48
C MET A 1 -10.28 8.37 -0.14
N VAL A 2 -9.19 8.14 0.60
CA VAL A 2 -8.89 6.80 1.17
C VAL A 2 -9.71 6.63 2.45
N ALA A 3 -10.54 5.58 2.52
CA ALA A 3 -11.30 5.22 3.71
C ALA A 3 -10.54 4.24 4.60
N ALA A 4 -9.83 3.28 4.01
CA ALA A 4 -9.03 2.29 4.72
C ALA A 4 -7.87 1.81 3.85
N ILE A 5 -6.80 1.36 4.51
CA ILE A 5 -5.73 0.56 3.91
C ILE A 5 -5.47 -0.62 4.85
N ASP A 6 -5.58 -1.82 4.31
CA ASP A 6 -5.12 -3.04 4.96
C ASP A 6 -3.92 -3.59 4.18
N ALA A 7 -3.09 -4.42 4.82
CA ALA A 7 -1.95 -5.06 4.19
C ALA A 7 -1.82 -6.53 4.60
N ALA A 8 -1.21 -7.33 3.74
CA ALA A 8 -0.97 -8.75 3.95
C ALA A 8 0.46 -9.10 3.57
N SER A 9 1.06 -10.02 4.32
CA SER A 9 2.37 -10.58 4.00
C SER A 9 2.31 -11.29 2.65
N GLY A 10 3.40 -11.23 1.89
CA GLY A 10 3.51 -12.01 0.65
C GLY A 10 3.49 -13.53 0.86
N ALA A 11 3.78 -14.01 2.07
CA ALA A 11 3.66 -15.42 2.44
C ALA A 11 2.19 -15.84 2.61
N ASP A 12 1.34 -14.92 3.11
CA ASP A 12 -0.10 -15.12 3.34
C ASP A 12 -0.93 -13.98 2.71
N PRO A 13 -0.98 -13.86 1.36
CA PRO A 13 -1.48 -12.67 0.67
C PRO A 13 -3.00 -12.44 0.80
N GLU A 14 -3.71 -13.34 1.48
CA GLU A 14 -5.15 -13.23 1.75
C GLU A 14 -5.46 -12.74 3.17
N ASP A 15 -4.48 -12.74 4.10
CA ASP A 15 -4.66 -12.36 5.50
C ASP A 15 -4.40 -10.86 5.73
N PHE A 16 -5.38 -10.03 5.39
CA PHE A 16 -5.29 -8.58 5.50
C PHE A 16 -5.50 -8.08 6.93
N ALA A 17 -4.54 -7.30 7.43
CA ALA A 17 -4.60 -6.63 8.72
C ALA A 17 -4.35 -5.11 8.59
N GLY A 18 -4.60 -4.37 9.68
CA GLY A 18 -4.43 -2.91 9.73
C GLY A 18 -2.96 -2.44 9.74
N ASP A 19 -2.03 -3.35 10.00
CA ASP A 19 -0.58 -3.16 9.90
C ASP A 19 0.03 -4.35 9.16
N LEU A 20 1.21 -4.18 8.58
CA LEU A 20 1.93 -5.24 7.87
C LEU A 20 3.12 -5.75 8.69
N GLU A 21 3.10 -7.04 9.01
CA GLU A 21 4.31 -7.78 9.40
C GLU A 21 5.01 -8.29 8.13
N SER A 22 5.97 -7.51 7.64
CA SER A 22 6.67 -7.78 6.37
C SER A 22 7.89 -8.65 6.65
N ASP A 23 7.75 -9.94 6.39
CA ASP A 23 8.85 -10.87 6.52
C ASP A 23 9.87 -10.69 5.38
N VAL A 24 11.14 -10.46 5.69
CA VAL A 24 12.16 -10.20 4.68
C VAL A 24 12.59 -11.47 3.94
N VAL A 25 12.43 -12.64 4.55
CA VAL A 25 12.77 -13.93 3.96
C VAL A 25 11.89 -15.01 4.57
N THR A 26 11.20 -15.75 3.71
CA THR A 26 10.33 -16.85 4.13
C THR A 26 10.93 -18.17 3.63
N VAL A 27 11.01 -19.20 4.48
CA VAL A 27 11.47 -20.53 4.10
C VAL A 27 10.29 -21.37 3.60
N VAL A 28 10.34 -21.74 2.32
CA VAL A 28 9.35 -22.63 1.69
C VAL A 28 10.05 -23.92 1.29
N ASP A 29 9.60 -25.05 1.82
CA ASP A 29 10.21 -26.38 1.58
C ASP A 29 11.73 -26.41 1.83
N GLY A 30 12.19 -25.68 2.86
CA GLY A 30 13.62 -25.57 3.20
C GLY A 30 14.42 -24.61 2.33
N VAL A 31 13.77 -23.83 1.45
CA VAL A 31 14.40 -22.86 0.56
C VAL A 31 14.01 -21.44 0.93
N SER A 32 15.00 -20.60 1.23
CA SER A 32 14.80 -19.17 1.46
C SER A 32 14.24 -18.48 0.21
N THR A 33 13.08 -17.87 0.37
CA THR A 33 12.30 -17.23 -0.67
C THR A 33 11.94 -15.81 -0.23
N ILE A 34 11.81 -14.89 -1.18
CA ILE A 34 11.42 -13.51 -0.90
C ILE A 34 10.11 -13.23 -1.63
N PHE A 35 9.08 -12.86 -0.86
CA PHE A 35 7.79 -12.44 -1.40
C PHE A 35 7.63 -10.92 -1.33
N GLY A 36 6.96 -10.33 -2.32
CA GLY A 36 6.47 -8.95 -2.21
C GLY A 36 5.18 -8.94 -1.39
N ASP A 37 4.96 -7.88 -0.63
CA ASP A 37 3.76 -7.73 0.19
C ASP A 37 2.73 -6.88 -0.53
N VAL A 38 1.46 -7.19 -0.29
CA VAL A 38 0.32 -6.55 -0.93
C VAL A 38 -0.43 -5.68 0.06
N ALA A 39 -1.03 -4.60 -0.44
CA ALA A 39 -1.98 -3.81 0.30
C ALA A 39 -3.29 -3.70 -0.48
N ARG A 40 -4.36 -3.44 0.25
CA ARG A 40 -5.70 -3.25 -0.26
C ARG A 40 -6.22 -1.92 0.24
N VAL A 41 -6.56 -1.04 -0.70
CA VAL A 41 -7.12 0.27 -0.40
C VAL A 41 -8.60 0.27 -0.66
N THR A 42 -9.36 0.85 0.27
CA THR A 42 -10.77 1.18 0.08
C THR A 42 -10.86 2.67 -0.19
N PHE A 43 -11.31 3.03 -1.38
CA PHE A 43 -11.66 4.40 -1.72
C PHE A 43 -13.14 4.64 -1.50
N VAL A 44 -13.47 5.84 -1.04
CA VAL A 44 -14.84 6.36 -1.04
C VAL A 44 -14.87 7.72 -1.71
N LEU A 45 -15.93 7.95 -2.47
CA LEU A 45 -16.18 9.22 -3.12
C LEU A 45 -17.04 10.11 -2.21
N ALA A 46 -16.61 11.35 -2.01
CA ALA A 46 -17.50 12.40 -1.55
C ALA A 46 -18.16 13.04 -2.78
N LEU A 47 -19.48 13.00 -2.85
CA LEU A 47 -20.24 13.53 -3.98
C LEU A 47 -19.98 15.03 -4.15
N LYS A 48 -19.65 15.44 -5.37
CA LYS A 48 -19.54 16.86 -5.75
C LYS A 48 -20.81 17.38 -6.39
N ASP A 49 -21.54 16.51 -7.08
CA ASP A 49 -22.86 16.76 -7.66
C ASP A 49 -23.88 15.83 -6.97
N PRO A 50 -24.97 16.34 -6.37
CA PRO A 50 -26.05 15.49 -5.91
C PRO A 50 -26.59 14.69 -7.10
N GLY A 51 -27.02 13.45 -6.83
CA GLY A 51 -27.66 12.62 -7.84
C GLY A 51 -28.92 13.26 -8.44
N PRO A 52 -29.61 12.56 -9.37
CA PRO A 52 -30.86 13.03 -9.94
C PRO A 52 -31.86 13.43 -8.84
N SER A 53 -32.81 14.32 -9.13
CA SER A 53 -33.81 14.76 -8.13
C SER A 53 -34.60 13.62 -7.48
N ALA A 54 -34.78 12.50 -8.19
CA ALA A 54 -35.41 11.28 -7.69
C ALA A 54 -34.49 10.43 -6.78
N SER A 55 -33.17 10.62 -6.84
CA SER A 55 -32.18 9.91 -6.03
C SER A 55 -30.93 10.79 -5.79
N PRO A 56 -31.06 11.85 -4.98
CA PRO A 56 -30.02 12.90 -4.85
C PRO A 56 -28.74 12.44 -4.13
N LEU A 57 -28.73 11.24 -3.56
CA LEU A 57 -27.58 10.64 -2.89
C LEU A 57 -26.86 9.58 -3.73
N THR A 58 -27.34 9.29 -4.95
CA THR A 58 -26.71 8.33 -5.86
C THR A 58 -25.72 9.05 -6.78
N PRO A 59 -24.43 8.67 -6.83
CA PRO A 59 -23.47 9.28 -7.74
C PRO A 59 -23.87 9.15 -9.20
N THR A 60 -23.69 10.21 -9.96
CA THR A 60 -23.74 10.19 -11.43
C THR A 60 -22.36 9.79 -12.00
N PRO A 61 -22.28 9.30 -13.26
CA PRO A 61 -20.99 9.02 -13.90
C PRO A 61 -20.02 10.22 -13.93
N ALA A 62 -20.55 11.46 -13.88
CA ALA A 62 -19.74 12.68 -13.79
C ALA A 62 -18.90 12.77 -12.51
N ASN A 63 -19.27 12.03 -11.47
CA ASN A 63 -18.55 11.96 -10.20
C ASN A 63 -17.41 10.93 -10.21
N ALA A 64 -17.27 10.13 -11.28
CA ALA A 64 -16.29 9.04 -11.30
C ALA A 64 -14.84 9.57 -11.36
N ILE A 65 -13.97 8.96 -10.55
CA ILE A 65 -12.53 9.26 -10.50
C ILE A 65 -11.76 7.99 -10.86
N THR A 66 -10.82 8.11 -11.81
CA THR A 66 -9.90 7.02 -12.14
C THR A 66 -8.55 7.30 -11.50
N VAL A 67 -8.09 6.38 -10.66
CA VAL A 67 -6.75 6.38 -10.07
C VAL A 67 -5.84 5.54 -10.95
N ASP A 68 -4.72 6.12 -11.40
CA ASP A 68 -3.86 5.53 -12.44
C ASP A 68 -2.43 5.20 -11.95
N ARG A 69 -2.00 5.76 -10.82
CA ARG A 69 -0.69 5.46 -10.21
C ARG A 69 -0.68 5.69 -8.71
N TYR A 70 0.29 5.09 -8.04
CA TYR A 70 0.61 5.40 -6.65
C TYR A 70 2.11 5.54 -6.43
N ARG A 71 2.48 6.27 -5.38
CA ARG A 71 3.84 6.37 -4.85
C ARG A 71 3.85 5.87 -3.42
N VAL A 72 4.71 4.91 -3.10
CA VAL A 72 5.01 4.48 -1.73
C VAL A 72 6.28 5.17 -1.24
N ARG A 73 6.26 5.64 0.00
CA ARG A 73 7.43 6.14 0.73
C ARG A 73 7.40 5.63 2.16
N PHE A 74 8.54 5.16 2.64
CA PHE A 74 8.69 4.68 4.02
C PHE A 74 9.27 5.77 4.92
N ILE A 75 8.75 5.87 6.13
CA ILE A 75 9.14 6.87 7.12
C ILE A 75 9.24 6.21 8.50
N ARG A 76 10.35 6.38 9.21
CA ARG A 76 10.47 6.10 10.64
C ARG A 76 10.09 7.30 11.47
N SER A 77 9.40 7.04 12.58
CA SER A 77 8.96 8.03 13.56
C SER A 77 10.12 8.61 14.39
N ASP A 78 11.25 7.90 14.47
CA ASP A 78 12.45 8.34 15.21
C ASP A 78 13.33 9.34 14.43
N GLY A 79 12.88 9.78 13.25
CA GLY A 79 13.55 10.79 12.43
C GLY A 79 14.66 10.23 11.52
N ARG A 80 15.09 8.97 11.70
CA ARG A 80 16.08 8.32 10.82
C ARG A 80 15.41 7.86 9.53
N ASN A 81 15.56 8.64 8.46
CA ASN A 81 14.75 8.49 7.24
C ASN A 81 15.56 8.47 5.93
N ARG A 82 16.87 8.17 5.99
CA ARG A 82 17.68 8.09 4.79
C ARG A 82 17.33 6.81 4.01
N ALA A 83 16.74 6.97 2.83
CA ALA A 83 16.41 5.85 1.96
C ALA A 83 17.65 5.03 1.58
N GLY A 84 17.50 3.70 1.54
CA GLY A 84 18.60 2.74 1.31
C GLY A 84 19.52 2.53 2.51
N VAL A 85 19.23 3.15 3.66
CA VAL A 85 20.05 3.06 4.88
C VAL A 85 19.20 2.87 6.12
N ASP A 86 18.23 3.76 6.36
CA ASP A 86 17.35 3.68 7.54
C ASP A 86 16.00 3.05 7.18
N VAL A 87 15.57 3.24 5.92
CA VAL A 87 14.30 2.77 5.35
C VAL A 87 14.50 2.33 3.90
N PRO A 88 13.61 1.48 3.33
CA PRO A 88 13.68 1.10 1.92
C PRO A 88 13.49 2.30 0.97
N TYR A 89 13.94 2.15 -0.28
CA TYR A 89 13.63 3.13 -1.32
C TYR A 89 12.14 3.18 -1.62
N GLY A 90 11.57 4.38 -1.64
CA GLY A 90 10.22 4.60 -2.14
C GLY A 90 10.12 4.35 -3.64
N PHE A 91 8.92 4.10 -4.13
CA PHE A 91 8.70 3.78 -5.54
C PHE A 91 7.33 4.17 -6.07
N ASP A 92 7.24 4.29 -7.39
CA ASP A 92 5.98 4.45 -8.12
C ASP A 92 5.51 3.11 -8.67
N GLY A 93 4.20 2.86 -8.59
CA GLY A 93 3.55 1.71 -9.18
C GLY A 93 2.40 2.14 -10.08
N ALA A 94 2.21 1.38 -11.16
CA ALA A 94 1.02 1.49 -12.00
C ALA A 94 -0.21 1.00 -11.22
N PHE A 95 -1.35 1.61 -11.47
CA PHE A 95 -2.62 1.28 -10.81
C PHE A 95 -3.78 1.56 -11.73
N THR A 96 -4.92 0.93 -11.52
CA THR A 96 -6.15 1.29 -12.23
C THR A 96 -7.33 0.94 -11.35
N ALA A 97 -8.00 1.96 -10.83
CA ALA A 97 -9.26 1.79 -10.11
C ALA A 97 -10.17 2.98 -10.42
N THR A 98 -11.39 2.70 -10.86
CA THR A 98 -12.41 3.73 -11.06
C THR A 98 -13.36 3.72 -9.88
N VAL A 99 -13.49 4.85 -9.21
CA VAL A 99 -14.32 5.03 -8.02
C VAL A 99 -15.59 5.76 -8.41
N PHE A 100 -16.73 5.08 -8.31
CA PHE A 100 -18.06 5.67 -8.52
C PHE A 100 -18.71 6.08 -7.19
N ASP A 101 -18.68 5.17 -6.22
CA ASP A 101 -19.14 5.36 -4.84
C ASP A 101 -18.05 4.90 -3.85
N GLN A 102 -17.84 3.60 -3.76
CA GLN A 102 -16.83 2.93 -2.98
C GLN A 102 -16.19 1.86 -3.87
N THR A 103 -14.87 1.77 -3.82
CA THR A 103 -14.16 0.76 -4.60
C THR A 103 -12.96 0.28 -3.80
N GLN A 104 -12.75 -1.03 -3.85
CA GLN A 104 -11.59 -1.66 -3.26
C GLN A 104 -10.65 -2.14 -4.37
N ALA A 105 -9.36 -1.94 -4.18
CA ALA A 105 -8.34 -2.38 -5.13
C ALA A 105 -7.04 -2.72 -4.41
N SER A 106 -6.33 -3.71 -4.92
CA SER A 106 -5.06 -4.17 -4.36
C SER A 106 -3.87 -3.66 -5.16
N PHE A 107 -2.74 -3.47 -4.48
CA PHE A 107 -1.48 -3.02 -5.07
C PHE A 107 -0.29 -3.60 -4.28
N THR A 108 0.90 -3.59 -4.88
CA THR A 108 2.14 -3.94 -4.17
C THR A 108 2.50 -2.84 -3.17
N LEU A 109 2.64 -3.18 -1.90
CA LEU A 109 3.09 -2.24 -0.87
C LEU A 109 4.61 -2.29 -0.68
N VAL A 110 5.16 -3.51 -0.64
CA VAL A 110 6.59 -3.78 -0.50
C VAL A 110 7.00 -4.68 -1.66
N ARG A 111 7.98 -4.27 -2.44
CA ARG A 111 8.49 -5.11 -3.52
C ARG A 111 9.45 -6.17 -2.97
N ALA A 112 9.43 -7.36 -3.55
CA ALA A 112 10.42 -8.39 -3.27
C ALA A 112 11.87 -7.87 -3.41
N GLN A 113 12.14 -7.06 -4.44
CA GLN A 113 13.46 -6.42 -4.62
C GLN A 113 13.91 -5.60 -3.39
N ALA A 114 13.00 -4.90 -2.72
CA ALA A 114 13.35 -4.08 -1.57
C ALA A 114 13.87 -4.93 -0.39
N LYS A 115 13.39 -6.18 -0.25
CA LYS A 115 13.82 -7.13 0.78
C LYS A 115 15.24 -7.67 0.53
N ALA A 116 15.70 -7.62 -0.73
CA ALA A 116 17.08 -7.98 -1.11
C ALA A 116 18.07 -6.79 -1.10
N GLU A 117 17.60 -5.58 -0.76
CA GLU A 117 18.41 -4.37 -0.71
C GLU A 117 18.58 -3.87 0.73
N ALA A 118 19.57 -3.00 0.95
CA ALA A 118 19.70 -2.31 2.23
C ALA A 118 18.48 -1.39 2.49
N PRO A 119 18.00 -1.27 3.74
CA PRO A 119 18.52 -1.94 4.94
C PRO A 119 17.96 -3.35 5.17
N LEU A 120 16.95 -3.79 4.41
CA LEU A 120 16.15 -4.97 4.74
C LEU A 120 16.93 -6.28 4.59
N ALA A 121 17.84 -6.37 3.63
CA ALA A 121 18.64 -7.58 3.42
C ALA A 121 19.42 -8.02 4.68
N ALA A 122 19.83 -7.07 5.52
CA ALA A 122 20.54 -7.37 6.76
C ALA A 122 19.62 -8.00 7.84
N LEU A 123 18.30 -7.82 7.71
CA LEU A 123 17.33 -8.38 8.65
C LEU A 123 17.16 -9.89 8.49
N ALA A 124 17.49 -10.45 7.32
CA ALA A 124 17.37 -11.88 7.04
C ALA A 124 18.14 -12.77 8.05
N THR A 125 19.17 -12.24 8.69
CA THR A 125 19.95 -12.95 9.72
C THR A 125 19.96 -12.20 11.06
N SER A 126 19.00 -11.30 11.29
CA SER A 126 18.93 -10.45 12.48
C SER A 126 17.59 -10.63 13.19
N LEU A 127 17.58 -10.38 14.51
CA LEU A 127 16.35 -10.34 15.32
C LEU A 127 15.84 -8.91 15.53
N ILE A 128 16.39 -7.94 14.80
CA ILE A 128 16.00 -6.54 14.88
C ILE A 128 14.76 -6.31 14.00
N VAL A 129 13.82 -5.51 14.50
CA VAL A 129 12.68 -5.02 13.74
C VAL A 129 12.94 -3.60 13.26
N VAL A 130 12.65 -3.33 11.98
CA VAL A 130 12.61 -1.97 11.43
C VAL A 130 11.14 -1.57 11.24
N SER A 131 10.63 -0.78 12.17
CA SER A 131 9.26 -0.26 12.13
C SER A 131 9.18 1.04 11.35
N THR A 132 8.32 1.08 10.34
CA THR A 132 8.10 2.24 9.48
C THR A 132 6.61 2.52 9.30
N ILE A 133 6.30 3.73 8.85
CA ILE A 133 5.01 4.11 8.30
C ILE A 133 5.20 4.17 6.79
N ALA A 134 4.46 3.36 6.05
CA ALA A 134 4.34 3.51 4.61
C ALA A 134 3.30 4.60 4.33
N GLU A 135 3.74 5.69 3.69
CA GLU A 135 2.88 6.73 3.14
C GLU A 135 2.65 6.44 1.66
N ILE A 136 1.38 6.27 1.30
CA ILE A 136 0.96 5.97 -0.07
C ILE A 136 0.22 7.18 -0.63
N THR A 137 0.77 7.76 -1.69
CA THR A 137 0.11 8.84 -2.44
C THR A 137 -0.48 8.26 -3.71
N PHE A 138 -1.79 8.34 -3.86
CA PHE A 138 -2.52 7.94 -5.06
C PHE A 138 -2.78 9.17 -5.93
N TYR A 139 -2.59 9.00 -7.23
CA TYR A 139 -2.83 10.02 -8.23
C TYR A 139 -3.82 9.48 -9.26
N GLY A 140 -4.67 10.37 -9.74
CA GLY A 140 -5.69 10.05 -10.72
C GLY A 140 -6.27 11.31 -11.32
N HIS A 141 -7.42 11.14 -11.98
CA HIS A 141 -8.14 12.22 -12.62
C HIS A 141 -9.65 11.99 -12.59
N ASP A 142 -10.41 13.09 -12.64
CA ASP A 142 -11.86 13.03 -12.86
C ASP A 142 -12.20 12.90 -14.36
N GLN A 143 -13.49 12.80 -14.69
CA GLN A 143 -13.96 12.66 -16.07
C GLN A 143 -13.64 13.86 -16.97
N THR A 144 -13.22 15.00 -16.40
CA THR A 144 -12.81 16.20 -17.14
C THR A 144 -11.29 16.29 -17.31
N GLY A 145 -10.55 15.29 -16.82
CA GLY A 145 -9.09 15.25 -16.85
C GLY A 145 -8.42 16.07 -15.74
N ARG A 146 -9.17 16.53 -14.73
CA ARG A 146 -8.59 17.27 -13.61
C ARG A 146 -7.90 16.30 -12.66
N GLU A 147 -6.65 16.60 -12.28
CA GLU A 147 -5.88 15.76 -11.37
C GLU A 147 -6.52 15.68 -9.96
N VAL A 148 -6.51 14.48 -9.41
CA VAL A 148 -6.95 14.15 -8.05
C VAL A 148 -5.81 13.45 -7.34
N ILE A 149 -5.52 13.90 -6.10
CA ILE A 149 -4.49 13.32 -5.25
C ILE A 149 -5.10 13.00 -3.90
N THR A 150 -4.83 11.79 -3.39
CA THR A 150 -5.20 11.40 -2.03
C THR A 150 -4.08 10.60 -1.39
N ARG A 151 -3.99 10.60 -0.06
CA ARG A 151 -2.97 9.86 0.67
C ARG A 151 -3.60 8.88 1.65
N GLY A 152 -2.93 7.77 1.87
CA GLY A 152 -3.20 6.83 2.95
C GLY A 152 -1.89 6.43 3.63
N ARG A 153 -2.00 5.81 4.80
CA ARG A 153 -0.86 5.36 5.59
C ARG A 153 -1.16 4.00 6.21
N VAL A 154 -0.12 3.19 6.39
CA VAL A 154 -0.19 1.89 7.05
C VAL A 154 1.14 1.64 7.77
N GLY A 155 1.11 1.00 8.93
CA GLY A 155 2.32 0.54 9.61
C GLY A 155 2.95 -0.62 8.87
N VAL A 156 4.28 -0.64 8.80
CA VAL A 156 5.03 -1.76 8.22
C VAL A 156 6.21 -2.08 9.12
N HIS A 157 6.26 -3.32 9.59
CA HIS A 157 7.27 -3.86 10.48
C HIS A 157 8.09 -4.91 9.71
N PHE A 158 9.31 -4.54 9.37
CA PHE A 158 10.23 -5.44 8.66
C PHE A 158 11.07 -6.22 9.67
N ALA A 159 11.09 -7.55 9.53
CA ALA A 159 11.96 -8.45 10.29
C ALA A 159 12.14 -9.78 9.54
N ASN A 160 12.95 -10.68 10.07
CA ASN A 160 12.86 -12.11 9.74
C ASN A 160 11.84 -12.72 10.70
N TRP A 161 10.58 -12.80 10.25
CA TRP A 161 9.47 -13.31 11.05
C TRP A 161 9.48 -14.84 11.02
N GLY A 162 8.69 -15.46 11.91
CA GLY A 162 8.52 -16.91 11.84
C GLY A 162 7.80 -17.30 10.56
N ASP A 163 8.31 -18.32 9.88
CA ASP A 163 7.70 -18.87 8.67
C ASP A 163 6.33 -19.50 9.00
N PRO A 164 5.29 -19.28 8.16
CA PRO A 164 4.02 -20.00 8.28
C PRO A 164 4.22 -21.52 8.17
N GLU A 165 3.45 -22.28 8.93
CA GLU A 165 3.42 -23.76 8.86
C GLU A 165 2.59 -24.29 7.67
#